data_AF-A0A6G6WVW4-F1
#
_entry.id   AF-A0A6G6WVW4-F1
#
_cell.length_a   1.000
_cell.length_b   1.000
_cell.length_c   1.000
_cell.angle_alpha   90.00
_cell.angle_beta   90.00
_cell.angle_gamma   90.00
#
_symmetry.space_group_name_H-M   'P 1'
#
loop_
_entity.id
_entity.type
_entity.pdbx_description
1 polymer ?
#
loop_
_entity_poly.entity_id
_entity_poly.type
_entity_poly.pdbx_seq_one_letter_code
_entity_poly.pdbx_strand_id
1 'polypeptide(L)'
;MSIHSCSLGAPILLEETTASGTAPAAEPVGATPACDGVKQIGQWNKAWDPFFNLDPMWADQFMAAGAAIYGSGVFTAKAPGTRRHIKGALASGASVAEIMEVVKLCVAQVIQACNLGVQILAEEPGAT
;
A
#
# COMPACT_ATOMS: atom_id res chain seq x y z
N MET A 1 2.34 -5.14 8.19
CA MET A 1 1.07 -4.61 7.66
C MET A 1 1.42 -3.90 6.35
N SER A 2 1.29 -4.62 5.25
CA SER A 2 2.12 -4.50 4.03
C SER A 2 1.30 -3.90 2.86
N ILE A 3 1.90 -3.63 1.69
CA ILE A 3 1.22 -3.35 0.40
C ILE A 3 0.09 -4.35 0.10
N HIS A 4 0.05 -5.52 0.75
CA HIS A 4 -1.11 -6.40 0.77
C HIS A 4 -2.41 -5.71 1.23
N SER A 5 -2.35 -4.79 2.18
CA SER A 5 -3.51 -3.96 2.56
C SER A 5 -3.95 -3.05 1.42
N CYS A 6 -3.02 -2.52 0.62
CA CYS A 6 -3.33 -1.69 -0.55
C CYS A 6 -3.81 -2.54 -1.75
N SER A 7 -3.18 -3.69 -1.98
CA SER A 7 -3.51 -4.64 -3.06
C SER A 7 -4.91 -5.25 -2.91
N LEU A 8 -5.47 -5.24 -1.70
CA LEU A 8 -6.83 -5.67 -1.41
C LEU A 8 -7.76 -4.47 -1.19
N GLY A 9 -7.31 -3.47 -0.44
CA GLY A 9 -8.11 -2.30 -0.08
C GLY A 9 -8.45 -1.41 -1.26
N ALA A 10 -7.52 -1.16 -2.19
CA ALA A 10 -7.77 -0.29 -3.34
C ALA A 10 -8.78 -0.88 -4.34
N PRO A 11 -8.73 -2.17 -4.74
CA PRO A 11 -9.81 -2.76 -5.53
C PRO A 11 -11.17 -2.68 -4.83
N ILE A 12 -11.23 -2.98 -3.51
CA ILE A 12 -12.46 -2.89 -2.72
C ILE A 12 -13.00 -1.46 -2.69
N LEU A 13 -12.12 -0.48 -2.51
CA LEU A 13 -12.48 0.94 -2.48
C LEU A 13 -13.05 1.41 -3.82
N LEU A 14 -12.49 0.94 -4.95
CA LEU A 14 -13.02 1.21 -6.29
C LEU A 14 -14.38 0.52 -6.53
N GLU A 15 -14.55 -0.72 -6.06
CA GLU A 15 -15.83 -1.45 -6.11
C GLU A 15 -16.94 -0.69 -5.35
N GLU A 16 -16.65 -0.21 -4.14
CA GLU A 16 -17.65 0.45 -3.28
C GLU A 16 -17.92 1.92 -3.69
N THR A 17 -16.93 2.63 -4.24
CA THR A 17 -17.13 3.97 -4.83
C THR A 17 -18.04 3.91 -6.07
N THR A 18 -17.85 2.89 -6.92
CA THR A 18 -18.73 2.61 -8.05
C THR A 18 -20.15 2.30 -7.59
N ALA A 19 -20.31 1.47 -6.55
CA ALA A 19 -21.62 1.10 -6.01
C ALA A 19 -22.37 2.27 -5.34
N SER A 20 -21.64 3.25 -4.80
CA SER A 20 -22.19 4.42 -4.11
C SER A 20 -22.37 5.66 -5.01
N GLY A 21 -21.87 5.64 -6.25
CA GLY A 21 -21.91 6.79 -7.16
C GLY A 21 -20.94 7.92 -6.78
N THR A 22 -19.99 7.64 -5.89
CA THR A 22 -19.00 8.62 -5.42
C THR A 22 -17.76 8.56 -6.30
N ALA A 23 -17.44 9.62 -7.04
CA ALA A 23 -16.23 9.67 -7.86
C ALA A 23 -14.98 9.94 -6.99
N PRO A 24 -13.84 9.26 -7.21
CA PRO A 24 -12.58 9.62 -6.56
C PRO A 24 -12.10 11.00 -7.03
N ALA A 25 -11.54 11.79 -6.12
CA ALA A 25 -10.80 12.98 -6.51
C ALA A 25 -9.50 12.57 -7.21
N ALA A 26 -9.15 13.26 -8.30
CA ALA A 26 -7.91 12.98 -9.03
C ALA A 26 -6.71 13.62 -8.33
N GLU A 27 -5.75 12.80 -7.90
CA GLU A 27 -4.47 13.27 -7.37
C GLU A 27 -3.51 13.71 -8.50
N PRO A 28 -2.55 14.62 -8.24
CA PRO A 28 -1.60 15.11 -9.25
C PRO A 28 -0.74 13.98 -9.83
N VAL A 29 -0.63 13.95 -11.17
CA VAL A 29 0.19 12.98 -11.89
C VAL A 29 1.63 13.53 -12.02
N GLY A 30 2.50 13.12 -11.11
CA GLY A 30 3.95 13.36 -11.17
C GLY A 30 4.73 12.21 -11.85
N ALA A 31 6.06 12.35 -11.97
CA ALA A 31 6.92 11.28 -12.46
C ALA A 31 6.98 10.09 -11.47
N THR A 32 7.03 8.86 -11.98
CA THR A 32 7.00 7.63 -11.17
C THR A 32 8.14 6.64 -11.49
N PRO A 33 9.42 7.04 -11.33
CA PRO A 33 10.57 6.25 -11.73
C PRO A 33 10.71 4.88 -11.03
N ALA A 34 10.26 4.74 -9.78
CA ALA A 34 10.32 3.45 -9.07
C ALA A 34 9.25 2.48 -9.57
N CYS A 35 8.01 2.95 -9.76
CA CYS A 35 6.96 2.15 -10.39
C CYS A 35 7.32 1.75 -11.82
N ASP A 36 7.89 2.68 -12.59
CA ASP A 36 8.33 2.45 -13.96
C ASP A 36 9.46 1.41 -14.01
N GLY A 37 10.41 1.48 -13.10
CA GLY A 37 11.46 0.46 -12.95
C GLY A 37 10.90 -0.94 -12.69
N VAL A 38 9.92 -1.05 -11.78
CA VAL A 38 9.26 -2.34 -11.46
C VAL A 38 8.46 -2.89 -12.65
N LYS A 39 7.79 -2.02 -13.42
CA LYS A 39 7.10 -2.38 -14.67
C LYS A 39 8.09 -2.85 -15.74
N GLN A 40 9.22 -2.15 -15.90
CA GLN A 40 10.23 -2.43 -16.91
C GLN A 40 10.89 -3.80 -16.71
N ILE A 41 11.09 -4.22 -15.45
CA ILE A 41 11.64 -5.55 -15.13
C ILE A 41 10.58 -6.66 -15.06
N GLY A 42 9.32 -6.35 -15.40
CA GLY A 42 8.22 -7.32 -15.45
C GLY A 42 7.73 -7.82 -14.09
N GLN A 43 8.10 -7.15 -13.00
CA GLN A 43 7.70 -7.51 -11.63
C GLN A 43 6.44 -6.76 -11.16
N TRP A 44 5.80 -6.03 -12.07
CA TRP A 44 4.57 -5.33 -11.78
C TRP A 44 3.38 -6.29 -11.64
N ASN A 45 2.67 -6.20 -10.53
CA ASN A 45 1.44 -6.95 -10.31
C ASN A 45 0.22 -6.09 -10.68
N LYS A 46 -0.68 -6.60 -11.53
CA LYS A 46 -1.94 -5.92 -11.87
C LYS A 46 -2.81 -5.57 -10.66
N ALA A 47 -2.69 -6.29 -9.55
CA ALA A 47 -3.36 -5.94 -8.30
C ALA A 47 -2.92 -4.58 -7.73
N TRP A 48 -1.88 -3.97 -8.28
CA TRP A 48 -1.36 -2.67 -7.88
C TRP A 48 -1.91 -1.50 -8.70
N ASP A 49 -2.48 -1.77 -9.87
CA ASP A 49 -3.10 -0.75 -10.72
C ASP A 49 -4.14 0.09 -9.95
N PRO A 50 -5.00 -0.50 -9.08
CA PRO A 50 -5.98 0.26 -8.32
C PRO A 50 -5.39 1.34 -7.42
N PHE A 51 -4.32 1.07 -6.66
CA PHE A 51 -3.74 2.09 -5.79
C PHE A 51 -2.81 3.04 -6.56
N PHE A 52 -2.14 2.57 -7.61
CA PHE A 52 -1.37 3.44 -8.51
C PHE A 52 -2.28 4.49 -9.17
N ASN A 53 -3.48 4.10 -9.60
CA ASN A 53 -4.43 5.03 -10.20
C ASN A 53 -5.08 5.99 -9.18
N LEU A 54 -5.11 5.62 -7.90
CA LEU A 54 -5.63 6.48 -6.83
C LEU A 54 -4.61 7.53 -6.39
N ASP A 55 -3.33 7.17 -6.29
CA ASP A 55 -2.25 8.09 -5.88
C ASP A 55 -0.90 7.65 -6.49
N PRO A 56 -0.58 8.12 -7.72
CA PRO A 56 0.62 7.68 -8.45
C PRO A 56 1.91 8.08 -7.75
N MET A 57 1.95 9.26 -7.13
CA MET A 57 3.15 9.77 -6.46
C MET A 57 3.43 8.99 -5.18
N TRP A 58 2.40 8.70 -4.39
CA TRP A 58 2.56 7.86 -3.20
C TRP A 58 2.96 6.43 -3.57
N ALA A 59 2.34 5.86 -4.61
CA ALA A 59 2.70 4.53 -5.11
C ALA A 59 4.18 4.45 -5.47
N ASP A 60 4.73 5.50 -6.10
CA ASP A 60 6.14 5.59 -6.45
C ASP A 60 7.05 5.65 -5.23
N GLN A 61 6.74 6.51 -4.26
CA GLN A 61 7.49 6.60 -3.00
C GLN A 61 7.47 5.28 -2.22
N PHE A 62 6.32 4.60 -2.19
CA PHE A 62 6.18 3.30 -1.57
C PHE A 62 7.04 2.24 -2.26
N MET A 63 7.02 2.18 -3.59
CA MET A 63 7.84 1.24 -4.35
C MET A 63 9.33 1.53 -4.19
N ALA A 64 9.73 2.80 -4.19
CA ALA A 64 11.11 3.21 -3.92
C ALA A 64 11.61 2.70 -2.56
N ALA A 65 10.73 2.71 -1.54
CA ALA A 65 11.07 2.24 -0.20
C ALA A 65 11.02 0.70 -0.05
N GLY A 66 10.17 0.00 -0.81
CA GLY A 66 9.84 -1.42 -0.58
C GLY A 66 10.30 -2.42 -1.65
N ALA A 67 10.73 -1.97 -2.83
CA ALA A 67 10.95 -2.84 -4.01
C ALA A 67 11.94 -3.99 -3.73
N ALA A 68 13.05 -3.71 -3.03
CA ALA A 68 14.06 -4.73 -2.71
C ALA A 68 13.52 -5.83 -1.78
N ILE A 69 12.65 -5.47 -0.83
CA ILE A 69 12.05 -6.42 0.11
C ILE A 69 10.98 -7.26 -0.60
N TYR A 70 10.23 -6.66 -1.53
CA TYR A 70 9.22 -7.38 -2.31
C TYR A 70 9.81 -8.43 -3.25
N GLY A 71 10.93 -8.12 -3.89
CA GLY A 71 11.65 -9.06 -4.75
C GLY A 71 12.17 -10.31 -4.03
N SER A 72 12.18 -10.32 -2.69
CA SER A 72 12.68 -11.46 -1.89
C SER A 72 11.67 -12.59 -1.66
N GLY A 73 10.37 -12.37 -1.91
CA GLY A 73 9.34 -13.42 -1.84
C GLY A 73 8.91 -13.86 -0.42
N VAL A 74 9.26 -13.11 0.63
CA VAL A 74 9.11 -13.54 2.04
C VAL A 74 7.67 -13.44 2.60
N PHE A 75 6.73 -12.74 1.95
CA PHE A 75 5.37 -12.46 2.49
C PHE A 75 4.18 -12.96 1.62
N THR A 76 3.07 -13.37 2.27
CA THR A 76 1.80 -13.81 1.64
C THR A 76 0.57 -13.03 2.18
N ALA A 77 -0.52 -12.91 1.39
CA ALA A 77 -1.67 -12.02 1.66
C ALA A 77 -2.83 -12.64 2.51
N LYS A 78 -3.55 -11.82 3.30
CA LYS A 78 -4.79 -12.16 4.05
C LYS A 78 -5.83 -11.02 3.96
N ALA A 79 -7.10 -11.33 3.66
CA ALA A 79 -8.10 -10.37 3.15
C ALA A 79 -9.46 -10.15 3.87
N PRO A 80 -10.06 -11.08 4.65
CA PRO A 80 -11.50 -11.00 4.99
C PRO A 80 -11.92 -9.81 5.89
N GLY A 81 -11.10 -9.41 6.86
CA GLY A 81 -11.47 -8.37 7.82
C GLY A 81 -11.52 -6.97 7.22
N THR A 82 -10.58 -6.66 6.31
CA THR A 82 -10.41 -5.33 5.71
C THR A 82 -11.66 -4.85 4.97
N ARG A 83 -12.29 -5.74 4.20
CA ARG A 83 -13.50 -5.43 3.42
C ARG A 83 -14.67 -4.97 4.31
N ARG A 84 -14.91 -5.68 5.42
CA ARG A 84 -16.01 -5.38 6.35
C ARG A 84 -15.89 -3.98 6.95
N HIS A 85 -14.67 -3.57 7.31
CA HIS A 85 -14.42 -2.29 7.96
C HIS A 85 -14.49 -1.11 6.99
N ILE A 86 -13.98 -1.26 5.76
CA ILE A 86 -14.10 -0.23 4.71
C ILE A 86 -15.57 0.04 4.39
N LYS A 87 -16.38 -1.02 4.21
CA LYS A 87 -17.82 -0.89 3.95
C LYS A 87 -18.54 -0.13 5.08
N GLY A 88 -18.23 -0.43 6.34
CA GLY A 88 -18.80 0.25 7.50
C GLY A 88 -18.41 1.74 7.59
N ALA A 89 -17.16 2.06 7.25
CA ALA A 89 -16.65 3.43 7.25
C ALA A 89 -17.34 4.29 6.18
N LEU A 90 -17.46 3.78 4.95
CA LEU A 90 -18.18 4.46 3.86
C LEU A 90 -19.67 4.68 4.22
N ALA A 91 -20.33 3.67 4.79
CA ALA A 91 -21.72 3.80 5.24
C ALA A 91 -21.93 4.84 6.37
N SER A 92 -20.86 5.16 7.10
CA SER A 92 -20.85 6.17 8.15
C SER A 92 -20.45 7.56 7.65
N GLY A 93 -20.24 7.71 6.33
CA GLY A 93 -19.90 8.98 5.68
C GLY A 93 -18.40 9.30 5.63
N ALA A 94 -17.52 8.37 6.00
CA ALA A 94 -16.09 8.56 5.83
C ALA A 94 -15.74 8.67 4.33
N SER A 95 -14.92 9.64 3.99
CA SER A 95 -14.42 9.83 2.63
C SER A 95 -13.39 8.78 2.26
N VAL A 96 -13.23 8.58 0.95
CA VAL A 96 -12.19 7.75 0.35
C VAL A 96 -10.80 8.20 0.84
N ALA A 97 -10.56 9.51 0.94
CA ALA A 97 -9.31 10.08 1.42
C ALA A 97 -9.05 9.70 2.88
N GLU A 98 -10.03 9.83 3.77
CA GLU A 98 -9.88 9.45 5.20
C GLU A 98 -9.58 7.96 5.37
N ILE A 99 -10.25 7.10 4.60
CA ILE A 99 -9.99 5.66 4.62
C ILE A 99 -8.58 5.35 4.10
N MET A 100 -8.15 6.02 3.03
CA MET A 100 -6.78 5.89 2.50
C MET A 100 -5.74 6.39 3.49
N GLU A 101 -5.99 7.46 4.24
CA GLU A 101 -5.08 7.92 5.30
C GLU A 101 -4.92 6.89 6.41
N VAL A 102 -6.00 6.21 6.83
CA VAL A 102 -5.91 5.09 7.78
C VAL A 102 -5.05 3.95 7.22
N VAL A 103 -5.21 3.61 5.94
CA VAL A 103 -4.39 2.58 5.29
C VAL A 103 -2.91 2.99 5.22
N LYS A 104 -2.62 4.25 4.87
CA LYS A 104 -1.25 4.81 4.86
C LYS A 104 -0.60 4.74 6.25
N LEU A 105 -1.34 5.09 7.31
CA LEU A 105 -0.88 4.99 8.70
C LEU A 105 -0.53 3.54 9.10
N CYS A 106 -1.35 2.57 8.70
CA CYS A 106 -1.05 1.15 8.95
C CYS A 106 0.21 0.66 8.23
N VAL A 107 0.52 1.21 7.06
CA VAL A 107 1.75 0.91 6.31
C VAL A 107 2.96 1.56 6.99
N ALA A 108 2.84 2.81 7.44
CA ALA A 108 3.91 3.53 8.13
C ALA A 108 4.36 2.83 9.44
N GLN A 109 3.46 2.10 10.11
CA GLN A 109 3.81 1.30 11.29
C GLN A 109 4.87 0.21 11.03
N VAL A 110 5.13 -0.16 9.78
CA VAL A 110 6.21 -1.10 9.43
C VAL A 110 7.59 -0.54 9.78
N ILE A 111 7.77 0.78 9.79
CA ILE A 111 9.05 1.43 10.13
C ILE A 111 9.47 1.09 11.57
N GLN A 112 8.53 0.97 12.51
CA GLN A 112 8.87 0.63 13.89
C GLN A 112 9.44 -0.78 14.02
N ALA A 113 8.96 -1.74 13.22
CA ALA A 113 9.51 -3.08 13.19
C ALA A 113 10.94 -3.09 12.61
N CYS A 114 11.20 -2.30 11.57
CA CYS A 114 12.54 -2.14 11.01
C CYS A 114 13.52 -1.49 12.00
N ASN A 115 13.10 -0.43 12.71
CA ASN A 115 13.94 0.25 13.70
C ASN A 115 14.38 -0.71 14.81
N LEU A 116 13.46 -1.54 15.32
CA LEU A 116 13.79 -2.55 16.32
C LEU A 116 14.70 -3.66 15.73
N GLY A 117 14.41 -4.13 14.51
CA GLY A 117 15.20 -5.17 13.85
C GLY A 117 16.65 -4.76 13.58
N VAL A 118 16.90 -3.49 13.22
CA VAL A 118 18.27 -2.96 13.06
C VAL A 118 19.04 -2.96 14.37
N GLN A 119 18.38 -2.61 15.49
CA GLN A 119 19.03 -2.63 16.81
C GLN A 119 19.37 -4.06 17.24
N ILE A 120 18.44 -5.00 17.09
CA ILE A 120 18.67 -6.41 17.39
C ILE A 120 19.83 -6.96 16.56
N LEU A 121 19.87 -6.66 15.26
CA LEU A 121 20.96 -7.11 14.39
C LEU A 121 22.33 -6.51 14.78
N ALA A 122 22.35 -5.30 15.33
CA ALA A 122 23.57 -4.67 15.82
C ALA A 122 24.11 -5.31 17.12
N GLU A 123 23.28 -6.03 17.86
CA GLU A 123 23.65 -6.75 19.09
C GLU A 123 24.19 -8.17 18.80
N GLU A 124 24.05 -8.67 17.57
CA GLU A 124 24.51 -10.01 17.18
C GLU A 124 26.05 -10.09 17.08
N PRO A 125 26.70 -11.08 17.73
CA PRO A 125 28.14 -11.26 17.65
C PRO A 125 28.58 -11.58 16.22
N GLY A 126 29.35 -10.68 15.58
CA GLY A 126 29.88 -10.85 14.23
C GLY A 126 29.37 -9.85 13.19
N ALA A 127 28.57 -8.85 13.58
CA ALA A 127 28.02 -7.82 12.68
C ALA A 127 29.02 -6.70 12.28
N THR A 128 30.33 -6.89 12.49
CA THR A 128 31.39 -5.95 12.08
C THR A 128 32.40 -6.60 11.17
#